data_AF-A0A428MNG7-F1
#
_entry.id   AF-A0A428MNG7-F1
#
_cell.length_a   1.000
_cell.length_b   1.000
_cell.length_c   1.000
_cell.angle_alpha   90.00
_cell.angle_beta   90.00
_cell.angle_gamma   90.00
#
_symmetry.space_group_name_H-M   'P 1'
#
loop_
_entity.id
_entity.type
_entity.pdbx_description
1 polymer ?
#
loop_
_entity_poly.entity_id
_entity_poly.type
_entity_poly.pdbx_seq_one_letter_code
_entity_poly.pdbx_strand_id
1 'polypeptide(L)'
;MRCEDAAEFVSALYDGETIPRAAAEHVSLCQACQSQLKEYIEMGVELRRVASLDAESEVKDRTWEKQPGTIRRWWQKGWETMRIPRMAFVLLLTMVVAISSGLTLIGVRAHEHGTVAILKIAPPDEETVMNIMPCPLSTEDKNYSDCDNSGVMRSGSFSYKIKLLSRDGNRIRLGIRAAFVNRANSTETVAQKLQGATEREYWFEPGETLKIDVDGLGPVAVTGEWQDHMPYFPRMDVEHNLEPGPNELRMISPILLRGDRVVFDAKGGAATSSVPNAAFWVNVPGDGVYVLSMSPMPDSVQAHAADNRVTFEIGGRSYQFVTGAPITRAEKVWILHRAGAKFPMNGVFGSGSSDGLLPLLQANK
;
A
#
# COMPACT_ATOMS: atom_id res chain seq x y z
N MET A 1 30.72 -28.87 -7.76
CA MET A 1 31.24 -27.50 -7.60
C MET A 1 32.36 -27.54 -6.58
N ARG A 2 33.42 -26.72 -6.73
CA ARG A 2 34.48 -26.58 -5.72
C ARG A 2 34.10 -25.45 -4.76
N CYS A 3 34.61 -25.48 -3.52
CA CYS A 3 34.26 -24.47 -2.52
C CYS A 3 34.69 -23.05 -2.92
N GLU A 4 35.80 -22.91 -3.64
CA GLU A 4 36.27 -21.64 -4.21
C GLU A 4 35.22 -21.00 -5.13
N ASP A 5 34.62 -21.80 -6.00
CA ASP A 5 33.60 -21.37 -6.95
C ASP A 5 32.25 -21.14 -6.24
N ALA A 6 32.06 -21.71 -5.04
CA ALA A 6 30.84 -21.59 -4.24
C ALA A 6 30.85 -20.38 -3.28
N ALA A 7 32.01 -19.78 -3.02
CA ALA A 7 32.16 -18.75 -1.99
C ALA A 7 31.30 -17.51 -2.23
N GLU A 8 31.19 -17.05 -3.48
CA GLU A 8 30.32 -15.93 -3.85
C GLU A 8 28.84 -16.24 -3.57
N PHE A 9 28.40 -17.47 -3.87
CA PHE A 9 27.02 -17.89 -3.62
C PHE A 9 26.70 -18.07 -2.13
N VAL A 10 27.71 -18.33 -1.28
CA VAL A 10 27.51 -18.35 0.18
C VAL A 10 27.19 -16.95 0.71
N SER A 11 27.86 -15.92 0.19
CA SER A 11 27.55 -14.52 0.52
C SER A 11 26.17 -14.12 0.00
N ALA A 12 25.89 -14.37 -1.28
CA ALA A 12 24.60 -14.08 -1.89
C ALA A 12 23.43 -14.76 -1.14
N LEU A 13 23.62 -16.01 -0.70
CA LEU A 13 22.64 -16.74 0.11
C LEU A 13 22.42 -16.10 1.49
N TYR A 14 23.47 -15.58 2.13
CA TYR A 14 23.36 -14.85 3.40
C TYR A 14 22.58 -13.53 3.24
N ASP A 15 22.76 -12.83 2.13
CA ASP A 15 22.06 -11.58 1.80
C ASP A 15 20.61 -11.80 1.30
N GLY A 16 20.18 -13.06 1.18
CA GLY A 16 18.83 -13.42 0.73
C GLY A 16 18.63 -13.38 -0.79
N GLU A 17 19.72 -13.32 -1.55
CA GLU A 17 19.67 -13.34 -3.01
C GLU A 17 19.39 -14.74 -3.58
N THR A 18 18.90 -14.79 -4.81
CA THR A 18 18.62 -16.05 -5.51
C THR A 18 19.92 -16.64 -6.07
N ILE A 19 20.27 -17.87 -5.67
CA ILE A 19 21.46 -18.57 -6.16
C ILE A 19 21.13 -19.74 -7.11
N PRO A 20 22.03 -20.12 -8.03
CA PRO A 20 21.83 -21.29 -8.89
C PRO A 20 21.63 -22.58 -8.09
N ARG A 21 20.74 -23.47 -8.57
CA ARG A 21 20.40 -24.74 -7.89
C ARG A 21 21.64 -25.59 -7.54
N ALA A 22 22.60 -25.70 -8.46
CA ALA A 22 23.83 -26.46 -8.24
C ALA A 22 24.70 -25.89 -7.10
N ALA A 23 24.67 -24.57 -6.89
CA ALA A 23 25.34 -23.92 -5.77
C ALA A 23 24.60 -24.18 -4.46
N ALA A 24 23.27 -24.06 -4.45
CA ALA A 24 22.44 -24.38 -3.28
C ALA A 24 22.62 -25.83 -2.81
N GLU A 25 22.60 -26.79 -3.75
CA GLU A 25 22.87 -28.20 -3.48
C GLU A 25 24.28 -28.41 -2.92
N HIS A 26 25.30 -27.71 -3.44
CA HIS A 26 26.65 -27.80 -2.89
C HIS A 26 26.76 -27.22 -1.47
N VAL A 27 26.23 -26.00 -1.24
CA VAL A 27 26.26 -25.33 0.08
C VAL A 27 25.52 -26.16 1.13
N SER A 28 24.41 -26.82 0.76
CA SER A 28 23.66 -27.68 1.68
C SER A 28 24.37 -29.00 2.05
N LEU A 29 25.32 -29.49 1.25
CA LEU A 29 26.02 -30.75 1.49
C LEU A 29 27.48 -30.58 1.94
N CYS A 30 28.08 -29.42 1.68
CA CYS A 30 29.50 -29.16 1.96
C CYS A 30 29.71 -28.52 3.33
N GLN A 31 30.36 -29.24 4.24
CA GLN A 31 30.63 -28.76 5.61
C GLN A 31 31.45 -27.46 5.65
N ALA A 32 32.38 -27.26 4.72
CA ALA A 32 33.18 -26.03 4.66
C ALA A 32 32.32 -24.80 4.32
N CYS A 33 31.44 -24.91 3.31
CA CYS A 33 30.53 -23.83 2.93
C CYS A 33 29.47 -23.55 4.02
N GLN A 34 28.98 -24.59 4.70
CA GLN A 34 28.09 -24.41 5.85
C GLN A 34 28.76 -23.68 7.02
N SER A 35 30.03 -24.00 7.30
CA SER A 35 30.81 -23.31 8.33
C SER A 35 30.97 -21.83 7.99
N GLN A 36 31.31 -21.52 6.73
CA GLN A 36 31.44 -20.14 6.27
C GLN A 36 30.11 -19.37 6.34
N LEU A 37 28.99 -20.00 5.94
CA LEU A 37 27.65 -19.39 6.08
C LEU A 37 27.33 -19.09 7.55
N LYS A 38 27.66 -20.01 8.46
CA LYS A 38 27.47 -19.83 9.90
C LYS A 38 28.29 -18.66 10.44
N GLU A 39 29.54 -18.51 10.00
CA GLU A 39 30.40 -17.37 10.36
C GLU A 39 29.80 -16.03 9.92
N TYR A 40 29.22 -15.96 8.72
CA TYR A 40 28.50 -14.75 8.26
C TYR A 40 27.27 -14.44 9.10
N ILE A 41 26.49 -15.47 9.48
CA ILE A 41 25.34 -15.31 10.36
C ILE A 41 25.76 -14.79 11.73
N GLU A 42 26.79 -15.37 12.34
CA GLU A 42 27.32 -14.94 13.64
C GLU A 42 27.85 -13.51 13.59
N MET A 43 28.63 -13.16 12.56
CA MET A 43 29.13 -11.79 12.35
C MET A 43 27.98 -10.79 12.16
N GLY A 44 26.95 -11.18 11.40
CA GLY A 44 25.77 -10.35 11.16
C GLY A 44 24.93 -10.09 12.41
N VAL A 45 24.88 -11.04 13.33
CA VAL A 45 24.22 -10.87 14.65
C VAL A 45 25.01 -9.88 15.50
N GLU A 46 26.33 -10.00 15.55
CA GLU A 46 27.18 -9.09 16.32
C GLU A 46 27.14 -7.66 15.76
N LEU A 47 27.17 -7.48 14.44
CA LEU A 47 27.03 -6.14 13.82
C LEU A 47 25.68 -5.49 14.16
N ARG A 48 24.58 -6.24 14.15
CA ARG A 48 23.26 -5.75 14.55
C ARG A 48 23.21 -5.39 16.03
N ARG A 49 23.87 -6.18 16.88
CA ARG A 49 23.99 -5.89 18.31
C ARG A 49 24.79 -4.60 18.54
N VAL A 50 25.93 -4.41 17.88
CA VAL A 50 26.71 -3.17 17.97
C VAL A 50 25.88 -1.97 17.49
N ALA A 51 25.20 -2.08 16.35
CA ALA A 51 24.33 -1.02 15.84
C ALA A 51 23.18 -0.68 16.81
N SER A 52 22.64 -1.67 17.53
CA SER A 52 21.61 -1.43 18.55
C SER A 52 22.15 -0.75 19.81
N LEU A 53 23.41 -0.96 20.17
CA LEU A 53 24.05 -0.32 21.31
C LEU A 53 24.44 1.14 21.00
N ASP A 54 24.82 1.45 19.76
CA ASP A 54 25.05 2.84 19.32
C ASP A 54 23.75 3.66 19.18
N ALA A 55 22.59 2.99 19.10
CA ALA A 55 21.29 3.66 19.01
C ALA A 55 20.78 4.22 20.35
N GLU A 56 21.42 3.90 21.49
CA GLU A 56 21.06 4.43 22.82
C GLU A 56 21.59 5.86 23.09
N SER A 57 22.25 6.52 22.14
CA SER A 57 22.45 7.96 22.27
C SER A 57 21.09 8.64 22.19
N GLU A 58 20.62 9.21 23.31
CA GLU A 58 19.43 10.07 23.39
C GLU A 58 19.32 10.89 22.09
N VAL A 59 18.32 10.57 21.27
CA VAL A 59 17.96 11.39 20.13
C VAL A 59 17.43 12.70 20.72
N LYS A 60 18.34 13.63 21.01
CA LYS A 60 17.97 15.01 21.31
C LYS A 60 17.16 15.50 20.13
N ASP A 61 15.95 15.97 20.40
CA ASP A 61 15.10 16.65 19.43
C ASP A 61 15.95 17.65 18.66
N ARG A 62 16.32 17.30 17.43
CA ARG A 62 16.91 18.24 16.49
C ARG A 62 15.79 19.14 16.02
N THR A 63 15.51 20.17 16.81
CA THR A 63 14.86 21.37 16.32
C THR A 63 15.74 21.90 15.19
N TRP A 64 15.24 21.79 13.96
CA TRP A 64 15.81 22.48 12.81
C TRP A 64 15.60 23.98 13.01
N GLU A 65 16.47 24.61 13.81
CA GLU A 65 16.62 26.05 13.77
C GLU A 65 17.14 26.41 12.38
N LYS A 66 16.25 26.97 11.56
CA LYS A 66 16.62 27.63 10.30
C LYS A 66 17.62 28.73 10.64
N GLN A 67 18.93 28.46 10.55
CA GLN A 67 19.96 29.50 10.62
C GLN A 67 19.85 30.39 9.36
N PRO A 68 19.32 31.62 9.46
CA PRO A 68 19.30 32.54 8.35
C PRO A 68 20.62 33.31 8.38
N GLY A 69 21.61 32.89 7.60
CA GLY A 69 22.80 33.72 7.41
C GLY A 69 24.11 33.00 7.04
N THR A 70 24.18 31.67 7.13
CA THR A 70 25.42 30.92 6.84
C THR A 70 25.78 30.88 5.36
N ILE A 71 24.79 30.87 4.46
CA ILE A 71 25.03 30.84 3.00
C ILE A 71 25.76 32.12 2.54
N ARG A 72 25.39 33.30 3.04
CA ARG A 72 25.99 34.57 2.58
C ARG A 72 27.45 34.70 3.02
N ARG A 73 27.79 34.26 4.23
CA ARG A 73 29.19 34.25 4.71
C ARG A 73 30.05 33.22 3.98
N TRP A 74 29.47 32.06 3.63
CA TRP A 74 30.19 31.03 2.88
C TRP A 74 30.49 31.48 1.45
N TRP A 75 29.53 32.15 0.79
CA TRP A 75 29.71 32.75 -0.53
C TRP A 75 30.74 33.88 -0.53
N GLN A 76 30.73 34.77 0.47
CA GLN A 76 31.74 35.83 0.59
C GLN A 76 33.15 35.25 0.76
N LYS A 77 33.30 34.23 1.62
CA LYS A 77 34.59 33.59 1.86
C LYS A 77 35.09 32.83 0.63
N GLY A 78 34.18 32.20 -0.12
CA GLY A 78 34.49 31.55 -1.40
C GLY A 78 35.00 32.54 -2.46
N TRP A 79 34.42 33.74 -2.53
CA TRP A 79 34.83 34.79 -3.47
C TRP A 79 36.20 35.40 -3.17
N GLU A 80 36.61 35.46 -1.90
CA GLU A 80 37.92 35.99 -1.52
C GLU A 80 39.07 34.98 -1.76
N THR A 81 38.79 33.67 -1.71
CA THR A 81 39.83 32.63 -1.88
C THR A 81 39.99 32.09 -3.30
N MET A 82 39.03 32.32 -4.21
CA MET A 82 39.12 31.80 -5.57
C MET A 82 39.96 32.72 -6.48
N ARG A 83 41.22 32.33 -6.71
CA ARG A 83 42.12 32.90 -7.74
C ARG A 83 41.76 32.48 -9.18
N ILE A 84 40.52 32.07 -9.43
CA ILE A 84 40.08 31.70 -10.77
C ILE A 84 39.76 33.01 -11.51
N PRO A 85 40.36 33.28 -12.69
CA PRO A 85 40.03 34.47 -13.47
C PRO A 85 38.52 34.50 -13.73
N ARG A 86 37.87 35.62 -13.43
CA ARG A 86 36.39 35.78 -13.52
C ARG A 86 35.83 35.31 -14.87
N MET A 87 36.61 35.46 -15.94
CA MET A 87 36.24 35.03 -17.29
C MET A 87 36.09 33.50 -17.41
N ALA A 88 36.94 32.70 -16.76
CA ALA A 88 36.87 31.24 -16.80
C ALA A 88 35.62 30.71 -16.07
N PHE A 89 35.23 31.36 -14.98
CA PHE A 89 34.02 31.01 -14.23
C PHE A 89 32.74 31.32 -15.02
N VAL A 90 32.69 32.48 -15.69
CA VAL A 90 31.58 32.82 -16.58
C VAL A 90 31.49 31.85 -17.74
N LEU A 91 32.63 31.49 -18.36
CA LEU A 91 32.67 30.53 -19.47
C LEU A 91 32.15 29.15 -19.05
N LEU A 92 32.56 28.69 -17.86
CA LEU A 92 32.10 27.41 -17.31
C LEU A 92 30.60 27.44 -17.02
N LEU A 93 30.08 28.52 -16.43
CA LEU A 93 28.64 28.70 -16.23
C LEU A 93 27.86 28.73 -17.54
N THR A 94 28.35 29.46 -18.56
CA THR A 94 27.69 29.48 -19.87
C THR A 94 27.74 28.12 -20.56
N MET A 95 28.82 27.34 -20.37
CA MET A 95 28.93 25.99 -20.90
C MET A 95 27.98 25.03 -20.19
N VAL A 96 27.85 25.12 -18.86
CA VAL A 96 26.86 24.34 -18.10
C VAL A 96 25.44 24.70 -18.55
N VAL A 97 25.13 25.99 -18.72
CA VAL A 97 23.81 26.42 -19.20
C VAL A 97 23.57 25.90 -20.62
N ALA A 98 24.53 26.03 -21.53
CA ALA A 98 24.42 25.56 -22.92
C ALA A 98 24.29 24.02 -23.02
N ILE A 99 25.02 23.26 -22.19
CA ILE A 99 24.89 21.81 -22.09
C ILE A 99 23.53 21.44 -21.51
N SER A 100 23.05 22.17 -20.49
CA SER A 100 21.75 21.93 -19.87
C SER A 100 20.56 22.28 -20.77
N SER A 101 20.70 23.23 -21.70
CA SER A 101 19.67 23.54 -22.70
C SER A 101 19.78 22.70 -23.98
N GLY A 102 20.94 22.06 -24.22
CA GLY A 102 21.13 21.05 -25.27
C GLY A 102 20.66 19.64 -24.89
N LEU A 103 20.53 19.36 -23.60
CA LEU A 103 19.73 18.25 -23.08
C LEU A 103 18.24 18.61 -23.25
N THR A 104 17.73 18.45 -24.47
CA THR A 104 16.32 18.10 -24.59
C THR A 104 16.08 16.94 -23.61
N LEU A 105 15.01 17.06 -22.82
CA LEU A 105 14.49 15.99 -21.99
C LEU A 105 14.17 14.79 -22.90
N ILE A 106 15.19 14.05 -23.30
CA ILE A 106 15.07 12.63 -23.54
C ILE A 106 14.80 12.12 -22.15
N GLY A 107 13.53 12.17 -21.74
CA GLY A 107 13.05 11.37 -20.64
C GLY A 107 13.50 9.97 -20.99
N VAL A 108 14.53 9.50 -20.29
CA VAL A 108 15.03 8.14 -20.42
C VAL A 108 13.79 7.30 -20.21
N ARG A 109 13.24 6.73 -21.29
CA ARG A 109 12.09 5.83 -21.26
C ARG A 109 12.58 4.55 -20.60
N ALA A 110 12.75 4.62 -19.29
CA ALA A 110 13.53 3.64 -18.54
C ALA A 110 12.86 2.26 -18.51
N HIS A 111 11.63 2.11 -19.01
CA HIS A 111 10.86 0.87 -18.84
C HIS A 111 9.93 0.54 -20.03
N GLU A 112 10.36 0.72 -21.30
CA GLU A 112 9.53 0.28 -22.46
C GLU A 112 9.18 -1.23 -22.41
N HIS A 113 9.99 -2.02 -21.68
CA HIS A 113 9.79 -3.45 -21.47
C HIS A 113 9.01 -3.82 -20.21
N GLY A 114 8.49 -2.84 -19.46
CA GLY A 114 7.76 -3.11 -18.23
C GLY A 114 6.57 -4.07 -18.45
N THR A 115 6.32 -4.95 -17.49
CA THR A 115 5.21 -5.92 -17.51
C THR A 115 3.95 -5.36 -16.85
N VAL A 116 4.07 -4.26 -16.11
CA VAL A 116 2.98 -3.65 -15.34
C VAL A 116 2.80 -2.17 -15.70
N ALA A 117 1.57 -1.77 -16.01
CA ALA A 117 1.20 -0.38 -16.20
C ALA A 117 0.58 0.18 -14.91
N ILE A 118 1.14 1.26 -14.38
CA ILE A 118 0.66 1.90 -13.15
C ILE A 118 -0.12 3.15 -13.49
N LEU A 119 -1.45 3.07 -13.43
CA LEU A 119 -2.33 4.17 -13.79
C LEU A 119 -2.66 5.04 -12.57
N LYS A 120 -2.66 6.36 -12.76
CA LYS A 120 -3.10 7.36 -11.78
C LYS A 120 -4.32 8.08 -12.36
N ILE A 121 -5.37 8.19 -11.54
CA ILE A 121 -6.64 8.77 -11.94
C ILE A 121 -6.82 10.08 -11.16
N ALA A 122 -6.89 11.20 -11.88
CA ALA A 122 -7.00 12.55 -11.32
C ALA A 122 -8.30 13.22 -11.81
N PRO A 123 -9.34 13.31 -10.95
CA PRO A 123 -10.55 14.05 -11.26
C PRO A 123 -10.31 15.57 -11.20
N PRO A 124 -11.20 16.40 -11.77
CA PRO A 124 -10.95 17.83 -12.00
C PRO A 124 -10.89 18.70 -10.72
N ASP A 125 -11.24 18.15 -9.56
CA ASP A 125 -11.21 18.83 -8.26
C ASP A 125 -10.00 18.35 -7.45
N GLU A 126 -8.81 18.88 -7.76
CA GLU A 126 -7.50 18.45 -7.23
C GLU A 126 -7.31 18.75 -5.73
N GLU A 127 -8.12 19.62 -5.12
CA GLU A 127 -7.96 20.05 -3.71
C GLU A 127 -8.48 19.02 -2.70
N THR A 128 -9.32 18.08 -3.13
CA THR A 128 -9.76 17.03 -2.22
C THR A 128 -8.73 15.91 -2.25
N VAL A 129 -8.00 15.73 -1.14
CA VAL A 129 -7.08 14.61 -0.87
C VAL A 129 -7.84 13.29 -0.93
N MET A 130 -8.21 12.86 -2.13
CA MET A 130 -8.58 11.49 -2.36
C MET A 130 -7.27 10.73 -2.51
N ASN A 131 -7.05 9.78 -1.59
CA ASN A 131 -6.15 8.68 -1.83
C ASN A 131 -6.77 7.77 -2.92
N ILE A 132 -6.93 8.30 -4.15
CA ILE A 132 -7.21 7.44 -5.29
C ILE A 132 -5.95 6.60 -5.47
N MET A 133 -6.06 5.36 -5.03
CA MET A 133 -5.00 4.39 -5.16
C MET A 133 -4.64 4.28 -6.65
N PRO A 134 -3.35 4.26 -6.99
CA PRO A 134 -2.93 3.88 -8.32
C PRO A 134 -3.53 2.52 -8.70
N CYS A 135 -3.83 2.39 -9.98
CA CYS A 135 -4.41 1.20 -10.58
C CYS A 135 -3.30 0.47 -11.33
N PRO A 136 -2.68 -0.55 -10.71
CA PRO A 136 -1.77 -1.41 -11.43
C PRO A 136 -2.52 -2.35 -12.37
N LEU A 137 -1.96 -2.56 -13.55
CA LEU A 137 -2.44 -3.54 -14.52
C LEU A 137 -1.27 -4.39 -15.01
N SER A 138 -1.30 -5.70 -14.75
CA SER A 138 -0.29 -6.64 -15.24
C SER A 138 -0.65 -7.18 -16.62
N THR A 139 0.33 -7.19 -17.50
CA THR A 139 0.22 -7.80 -18.84
C THR A 139 0.47 -9.31 -18.82
N GLU A 140 1.01 -9.83 -17.71
CA GLU A 140 1.36 -11.26 -17.55
C GLU A 140 0.40 -11.98 -16.59
N ASP A 141 0.04 -11.35 -15.48
CA ASP A 141 -0.86 -11.91 -14.48
C ASP A 141 -2.30 -11.45 -14.69
N LYS A 142 -3.15 -12.38 -15.14
CA LYS A 142 -4.58 -12.13 -15.37
C LYS A 142 -5.33 -11.71 -14.11
N ASN A 143 -4.86 -12.07 -12.92
CA ASN A 143 -5.49 -11.65 -11.66
C ASN A 143 -5.32 -10.15 -11.39
N TYR A 144 -4.34 -9.52 -12.05
CA TYR A 144 -4.11 -8.07 -12.01
C TYR A 144 -4.38 -7.44 -13.37
N SER A 145 -5.22 -8.06 -14.21
CA SER A 145 -5.64 -7.47 -15.49
C SER A 145 -6.74 -6.42 -15.35
N ASP A 146 -7.30 -6.26 -14.16
CA ASP A 146 -8.24 -5.19 -13.85
C ASP A 146 -8.02 -4.59 -12.47
N CYS A 147 -8.56 -3.40 -12.28
CA CYS A 147 -8.57 -2.69 -11.01
C CYS A 147 -9.91 -1.97 -10.87
N ASP A 148 -10.34 -1.72 -9.65
CA ASP A 148 -11.44 -0.82 -9.37
C ASP A 148 -11.18 -0.03 -8.09
N ASN A 149 -11.75 1.18 -8.04
CA ASN A 149 -11.66 2.01 -6.86
C ASN A 149 -12.87 2.93 -6.75
N SER A 150 -13.15 3.36 -5.53
CA SER A 150 -14.22 4.30 -5.19
C SER A 150 -13.70 5.33 -4.20
N GLY A 151 -13.95 6.59 -4.47
CA GLY A 151 -13.57 7.72 -3.64
C GLY A 151 -14.76 8.64 -3.37
N VAL A 152 -14.71 9.34 -2.23
CA VAL A 152 -15.68 10.38 -1.89
C VAL A 152 -15.02 11.73 -2.12
N MET A 153 -15.69 12.59 -2.88
CA MET A 153 -15.33 13.96 -3.21
C MET A 153 -16.21 14.94 -2.44
N ARG A 154 -15.84 16.22 -2.42
CA ARG A 154 -16.71 17.28 -1.89
C ARG A 154 -18.05 17.35 -2.63
N SER A 155 -18.02 17.18 -3.96
CA SER A 155 -19.18 17.27 -4.85
C SER A 155 -20.01 15.99 -4.91
N GLY A 156 -19.50 14.84 -4.46
CA GLY A 156 -20.17 13.56 -4.67
C GLY A 156 -19.29 12.35 -4.40
N SER A 157 -19.65 11.21 -4.97
CA SER A 157 -18.84 9.98 -4.95
C SER A 157 -18.46 9.59 -6.38
N PHE A 158 -17.21 9.20 -6.57
CA PHE A 158 -16.64 8.81 -7.85
C PHE A 158 -16.12 7.37 -7.76
N SER A 159 -16.49 6.53 -8.72
CA SER A 159 -15.97 5.16 -8.83
C SER A 159 -15.57 4.85 -10.25
N TYR A 160 -14.55 4.00 -10.40
CA TYR A 160 -14.11 3.50 -11.70
C TYR A 160 -13.73 2.02 -11.63
N LYS A 161 -13.78 1.37 -12.78
CA LYS A 161 -13.20 0.06 -13.05
C LYS A 161 -12.44 0.12 -14.36
N ILE A 162 -11.16 -0.23 -14.34
CA ILE A 162 -10.29 -0.23 -15.52
C ILE A 162 -9.83 -1.67 -15.76
N LYS A 163 -9.94 -2.12 -17.00
CA LYS A 163 -9.46 -3.42 -17.45
C LYS A 163 -8.39 -3.23 -18.51
N LEU A 164 -7.33 -4.02 -18.44
CA LEU A 164 -6.38 -4.22 -19.52
C LEU A 164 -6.98 -5.23 -20.53
N LEU A 165 -7.30 -4.75 -21.73
CA LEU A 165 -7.90 -5.57 -22.79
C LEU A 165 -6.84 -6.20 -23.69
N SER A 166 -5.79 -5.45 -24.02
CA SER A 166 -4.68 -5.91 -24.85
C SER A 166 -3.48 -4.97 -24.76
N ARG A 167 -2.30 -5.45 -25.14
CA ARG A 167 -1.08 -4.66 -25.32
C ARG A 167 -0.63 -4.73 -26.78
N ASP A 168 -0.24 -3.58 -27.34
CA ASP A 168 0.35 -3.43 -28.67
C ASP A 168 1.63 -2.57 -28.54
N GLY A 169 2.78 -3.24 -28.41
CA GLY A 169 4.05 -2.58 -28.10
C GLY A 169 3.99 -1.84 -26.77
N ASN A 170 4.18 -0.51 -26.82
CA ASN A 170 4.12 0.37 -25.64
C ASN A 170 2.72 0.88 -25.33
N ARG A 171 1.74 0.64 -26.21
CA ARG A 171 0.35 1.08 -26.02
C ARG A 171 -0.46 -0.05 -25.42
N ILE A 172 -1.38 0.32 -24.53
CA ILE A 172 -2.35 -0.60 -23.96
C ILE A 172 -3.76 -0.17 -24.34
N ARG A 173 -4.61 -1.16 -24.58
CA ARG A 173 -6.04 -0.96 -24.78
C ARG A 173 -6.73 -1.16 -23.45
N LEU A 174 -7.38 -0.11 -22.96
CA LEU A 174 -8.06 -0.07 -21.68
C LEU A 174 -9.56 -0.11 -21.88
N GLY A 175 -10.27 -0.95 -21.12
CA GLY A 175 -11.72 -0.90 -20.96
C GLY A 175 -12.05 -0.16 -19.67
N ILE A 176 -12.61 1.04 -19.78
CA ILE A 176 -12.87 1.91 -18.63
C ILE A 176 -14.37 2.08 -18.41
N ARG A 177 -14.83 1.77 -17.20
CA ARG A 177 -16.12 2.20 -16.65
C ARG A 177 -15.88 3.23 -15.57
N ALA A 178 -16.63 4.31 -15.59
CA ALA A 178 -16.54 5.35 -14.59
C ALA A 178 -17.94 5.90 -14.31
N ALA A 179 -18.22 6.18 -13.05
CA ALA A 179 -19.48 6.75 -12.62
C ALA A 179 -19.25 7.78 -11.53
N PHE A 180 -20.04 8.86 -11.59
CA PHE A 180 -20.08 9.87 -10.56
C PHE A 180 -21.51 10.10 -10.11
N VAL A 181 -21.68 10.24 -8.80
CA VAL A 181 -22.94 10.52 -8.15
C VAL A 181 -22.80 11.79 -7.33
N ASN A 182 -23.54 12.84 -7.69
CA ASN A 182 -23.57 14.08 -6.91
C ASN A 182 -24.29 13.84 -5.57
N ARG A 183 -23.69 14.29 -4.47
CA ARG A 183 -24.22 14.10 -3.10
C ARG A 183 -25.61 14.72 -2.89
N ALA A 184 -25.92 15.81 -3.58
CA ALA A 184 -27.17 16.55 -3.36
C ALA A 184 -28.41 15.90 -4.01
N ASN A 185 -28.23 15.15 -5.10
CA ASN A 185 -29.31 14.92 -6.07
C ASN A 185 -29.52 13.45 -6.45
N SER A 186 -28.97 12.48 -5.70
CA SER A 186 -29.04 11.08 -6.12
C SER A 186 -29.69 10.16 -5.13
N THR A 187 -30.60 9.33 -5.65
CA THR A 187 -31.23 8.19 -4.97
C THR A 187 -30.45 6.89 -5.17
N GLU A 188 -29.42 6.90 -6.03
CA GLU A 188 -28.62 5.74 -6.41
C GLU A 188 -27.22 5.81 -5.79
N THR A 189 -26.67 4.67 -5.38
CA THR A 189 -25.27 4.61 -4.93
C THR A 189 -24.31 4.62 -6.11
N VAL A 190 -23.08 5.14 -5.91
CA VAL A 190 -22.07 5.16 -6.97
C VAL A 190 -21.72 3.75 -7.50
N ALA A 191 -21.83 2.72 -6.66
CA ALA A 191 -21.63 1.33 -7.05
C ALA A 191 -22.71 0.83 -8.02
N GLN A 192 -23.99 1.17 -7.77
CA GLN A 192 -25.09 0.84 -8.68
C GLN A 192 -24.93 1.57 -10.02
N LYS A 193 -24.62 2.87 -9.97
CA LYS A 193 -24.37 3.66 -11.20
C LYS A 193 -23.19 3.11 -12.00
N LEU A 194 -22.12 2.64 -11.33
CA LEU A 194 -20.96 2.01 -11.99
C LEU A 194 -21.33 0.67 -12.65
N GLN A 195 -22.20 -0.14 -12.06
CA GLN A 195 -22.67 -1.39 -12.66
C GLN A 195 -23.45 -1.16 -13.97
N GLY A 196 -24.24 -0.08 -14.02
CA GLY A 196 -24.95 0.36 -15.22
C GLY A 196 -24.11 1.16 -16.21
N ALA A 197 -22.89 1.56 -15.86
CA ALA A 197 -22.05 2.40 -16.72
C ALA A 197 -21.49 1.62 -17.92
N THR A 198 -21.56 2.23 -19.10
CA THR A 198 -20.99 1.68 -20.34
C THR A 198 -19.47 1.62 -20.25
N GLU A 199 -18.90 0.46 -20.57
CA GLU A 199 -17.45 0.30 -20.75
C GLU A 199 -17.02 0.96 -22.07
N ARG A 200 -16.08 1.88 -22.00
CA ARG A 200 -15.49 2.54 -23.17
C ARG A 200 -14.07 2.07 -23.35
N GLU A 201 -13.70 1.81 -24.61
CA GLU A 201 -12.33 1.41 -24.96
C GLU A 201 -11.47 2.63 -25.28
N TYR A 202 -10.25 2.64 -24.76
CA TYR A 202 -9.26 3.68 -25.01
C TYR A 202 -7.91 3.05 -25.35
N TRP A 203 -7.21 3.62 -26.32
CA TRP A 203 -5.78 3.40 -26.45
C TRP A 203 -5.05 4.39 -25.55
N PHE A 204 -4.11 3.86 -24.77
CA PHE A 204 -3.32 4.62 -23.82
C PHE A 204 -1.84 4.27 -24.00
N GLU A 205 -1.00 5.29 -24.09
CA GLU A 205 0.46 5.15 -24.06
C GLU A 205 0.96 5.65 -22.69
N PRO A 206 1.53 4.77 -21.84
CA PRO A 206 2.13 5.22 -20.59
C PRO A 206 3.20 6.30 -20.81
N GLY A 207 3.12 7.37 -20.03
CA GLY A 207 3.82 8.64 -20.22
C GLY A 207 2.93 9.75 -20.79
N GLU A 208 1.81 9.41 -21.42
CA GLU A 208 0.82 10.38 -21.90
C GLU A 208 -0.34 10.57 -20.90
N THR A 209 -1.16 11.59 -21.17
CA THR A 209 -2.39 11.86 -20.42
C THR A 209 -3.60 11.53 -21.28
N LEU A 210 -4.35 10.51 -20.88
CA LEU A 210 -5.67 10.22 -21.43
C LEU A 210 -6.74 11.00 -20.66
N LYS A 211 -7.64 11.67 -21.38
CA LYS A 211 -8.82 12.34 -20.78
C LYS A 211 -10.06 11.50 -21.03
N ILE A 212 -10.80 11.20 -19.97
CA ILE A 212 -12.08 10.51 -20.05
C ILE A 212 -13.19 11.42 -19.52
N ASP A 213 -14.28 11.57 -20.27
CA ASP A 213 -15.44 12.35 -19.82
C ASP A 213 -16.34 11.49 -18.94
N VAL A 214 -16.53 11.93 -17.69
CA VAL A 214 -17.39 11.27 -16.70
C VAL A 214 -18.63 12.12 -16.49
N ASP A 215 -19.80 11.54 -16.76
CA ASP A 215 -21.09 12.22 -16.64
C ASP A 215 -21.31 12.80 -15.23
N GLY A 216 -21.59 14.10 -15.17
CA GLY A 216 -21.78 14.86 -13.94
C GLY A 216 -20.50 15.27 -13.19
N LEU A 217 -19.33 14.76 -13.56
CA LEU A 217 -18.04 15.12 -12.97
C LEU A 217 -17.16 15.97 -13.91
N GLY A 218 -17.25 15.71 -15.22
CA GLY A 218 -16.41 16.34 -16.24
C GLY A 218 -15.19 15.48 -16.62
N PRO A 219 -14.15 16.08 -17.21
CA PRO A 219 -12.99 15.35 -17.70
C PRO A 219 -12.12 14.88 -16.52
N VAL A 220 -11.87 13.57 -16.47
CA VAL A 220 -10.93 12.93 -15.55
C VAL A 220 -9.65 12.58 -16.31
N ALA A 221 -8.51 12.93 -15.75
CA ALA A 221 -7.22 12.59 -16.33
C ALA A 221 -6.76 11.21 -15.86
N VAL A 222 -6.33 10.37 -16.79
CA VAL A 222 -5.66 9.10 -16.57
C VAL A 222 -4.24 9.25 -17.07
N THR A 223 -3.28 9.13 -16.17
CA THR A 223 -1.84 9.12 -16.47
C THR A 223 -1.26 7.80 -16.00
N GLY A 224 -0.03 7.49 -16.36
CA GLY A 224 0.60 6.27 -15.88
C GLY A 224 1.93 6.00 -16.53
N GLU A 225 2.67 5.05 -15.96
CA GLU A 225 4.01 4.68 -16.41
C GLU A 225 4.14 3.15 -16.41
N TRP A 226 5.07 2.65 -17.23
CA TRP A 226 5.48 1.25 -17.20
C TRP A 226 6.41 0.99 -16.02
N GLN A 227 6.28 -0.20 -15.43
CA GLN A 227 7.21 -0.75 -14.45
C GLN A 227 7.49 -2.22 -14.78
N ASP A 228 8.70 -2.67 -14.44
CA ASP A 228 9.17 -4.04 -14.72
C ASP A 228 8.57 -5.07 -13.77
N HIS A 229 8.03 -4.62 -12.65
CA HIS A 229 7.40 -5.45 -11.64
C HIS A 229 6.19 -4.72 -11.08
N MET A 230 5.34 -5.47 -10.38
CA MET A 230 4.21 -4.92 -9.65
C MET A 230 4.76 -4.12 -8.46
N PRO A 231 4.69 -2.77 -8.45
CA PRO A 231 5.13 -2.03 -7.30
C PRO A 231 4.21 -2.31 -6.14
N TYR A 232 4.81 -2.23 -4.99
CA TYR A 232 4.17 -2.40 -3.73
C TYR A 232 3.25 -1.21 -3.41
N PHE A 233 1.95 -1.45 -3.23
CA PHE A 233 1.02 -0.43 -2.76
C PHE A 233 0.75 -0.61 -1.27
N PRO A 234 0.42 0.41 -0.47
CA PRO A 234 0.09 0.26 0.95
C PRO A 234 -1.10 -0.66 1.29
N ARG A 235 -1.91 -1.08 0.29
CA ARG A 235 -2.86 -2.20 0.42
C ARG A 235 -2.26 -3.58 0.07
N MET A 236 -1.08 -3.58 -0.53
CA MET A 236 -0.18 -4.70 -0.77
C MET A 236 1.01 -4.70 0.21
N ASP A 237 1.16 -3.66 1.04
CA ASP A 237 2.22 -3.49 2.05
C ASP A 237 1.84 -4.02 3.42
N VAL A 238 2.05 -5.32 3.53
CA VAL A 238 2.04 -6.03 4.78
C VAL A 238 3.45 -5.86 5.37
N GLU A 239 4.53 -6.15 4.65
CA GLU A 239 5.87 -6.42 5.20
C GLU A 239 6.71 -5.23 5.73
N HIS A 240 6.48 -3.97 5.38
CA HIS A 240 7.31 -2.83 5.85
C HIS A 240 6.57 -1.85 6.77
N ASN A 241 5.29 -2.13 7.05
CA ASN A 241 4.59 -1.54 8.18
C ASN A 241 3.58 -2.55 8.74
N LEU A 242 3.96 -3.83 8.90
CA LEU A 242 3.10 -4.88 9.50
C LEU A 242 2.55 -4.44 10.84
N GLU A 243 3.34 -3.68 11.57
CA GLU A 243 3.02 -3.23 12.90
C GLU A 243 1.99 -2.11 12.84
N PRO A 244 0.74 -2.35 13.27
CA PRO A 244 -0.25 -1.28 13.41
C PRO A 244 0.29 -0.21 14.36
N GLY A 245 -0.09 1.06 14.17
CA GLY A 245 0.18 2.10 15.15
C GLY A 245 -0.47 1.83 16.51
N PRO A 246 -0.10 2.57 17.57
CA PRO A 246 -0.59 2.33 18.94
C PRO A 246 -2.12 2.30 19.11
N ASN A 247 -2.85 3.06 18.28
CA ASN A 247 -4.32 3.14 18.31
C ASN A 247 -4.95 2.66 16.99
N GLU A 248 -4.22 1.82 16.26
CA GLU A 248 -4.63 1.39 14.94
C GLU A 248 -5.21 -0.01 14.98
N LEU A 249 -6.26 -0.18 14.19
CA LEU A 249 -6.89 -1.45 13.91
C LEU A 249 -6.86 -1.70 12.40
N ARG A 250 -6.29 -2.83 12.00
CA ARG A 250 -6.18 -3.24 10.59
C ARG A 250 -6.74 -4.64 10.39
N MET A 251 -7.40 -4.84 9.27
CA MET A 251 -7.87 -6.13 8.80
C MET A 251 -7.48 -6.27 7.33
N ILE A 252 -6.61 -7.23 7.03
CA ILE A 252 -6.17 -7.55 5.68
C ILE A 252 -6.57 -8.98 5.39
N SER A 253 -7.39 -9.19 4.36
CA SER A 253 -7.97 -10.48 3.96
C SER A 253 -8.46 -11.32 5.15
N PRO A 254 -9.36 -10.79 6.01
CA PRO A 254 -9.78 -11.55 7.18
C PRO A 254 -10.56 -12.81 6.82
N ILE A 255 -10.27 -13.84 7.61
CA ILE A 255 -11.02 -15.09 7.69
C ILE A 255 -11.60 -15.18 9.10
N LEU A 256 -12.88 -15.52 9.23
CA LEU A 256 -13.47 -15.90 10.51
C LEU A 256 -13.60 -17.42 10.57
N LEU A 257 -13.01 -18.01 11.61
CA LEU A 257 -13.13 -19.41 11.95
C LEU A 257 -14.12 -19.59 13.10
N ARG A 258 -14.91 -20.65 13.01
CA ARG A 258 -15.71 -21.21 14.11
C ARG A 258 -15.21 -22.63 14.36
N GLY A 259 -14.43 -22.82 15.42
CA GLY A 259 -13.61 -24.02 15.58
C GLY A 259 -12.61 -24.14 14.42
N ASP A 260 -12.71 -25.23 13.66
CA ASP A 260 -11.88 -25.57 12.50
C ASP A 260 -12.51 -25.17 11.14
N ARG A 261 -13.70 -24.54 11.15
CA ARG A 261 -14.44 -24.21 9.93
C ARG A 261 -14.36 -22.72 9.60
N VAL A 262 -14.02 -22.43 8.35
CA VAL A 262 -14.16 -21.09 7.77
C VAL A 262 -15.65 -20.76 7.61
N VAL A 263 -16.11 -19.72 8.31
CA VAL A 263 -17.49 -19.20 8.21
C VAL A 263 -17.55 -17.88 7.44
N PHE A 264 -16.42 -17.22 7.24
CA PHE A 264 -16.30 -15.99 6.46
C PHE A 264 -14.90 -15.85 5.86
N ASP A 265 -14.82 -15.31 4.65
CA ASP A 265 -13.59 -15.01 3.92
C ASP A 265 -13.81 -13.74 3.07
N ALA A 266 -13.06 -12.67 3.39
CA ALA A 266 -13.16 -11.39 2.69
C ALA A 266 -12.30 -11.28 1.41
N LYS A 267 -11.56 -12.34 1.01
CA LYS A 267 -10.71 -12.44 -0.19
C LYS A 267 -10.16 -11.10 -0.72
N GLY A 268 -9.02 -10.66 -0.18
CA GLY A 268 -8.40 -9.40 -0.61
C GLY A 268 -9.00 -8.14 0.01
N GLY A 269 -10.10 -8.26 0.77
CA GLY A 269 -10.68 -7.14 1.52
C GLY A 269 -9.69 -6.56 2.52
N ALA A 270 -9.53 -5.24 2.53
CA ALA A 270 -8.64 -4.54 3.45
C ALA A 270 -9.33 -3.31 4.06
N ALA A 271 -9.22 -3.15 5.37
CA ALA A 271 -9.72 -1.99 6.08
C ALA A 271 -8.79 -1.61 7.23
N THR A 272 -8.61 -0.31 7.39
CA THR A 272 -7.78 0.29 8.43
C THR A 272 -8.58 1.39 9.11
N SER A 273 -8.39 1.54 10.42
CA SER A 273 -8.95 2.64 11.19
C SER A 273 -7.99 3.02 12.30
N SER A 274 -7.72 4.33 12.43
CA SER A 274 -6.88 4.90 13.48
C SER A 274 -7.64 5.92 14.31
N VAL A 275 -8.97 5.98 14.17
CA VAL A 275 -9.82 6.91 14.93
C VAL A 275 -9.96 6.42 16.39
N PRO A 276 -10.27 7.32 17.34
CA PRO A 276 -10.65 6.90 18.68
C PRO A 276 -11.80 5.88 18.63
N ASN A 277 -11.68 4.83 19.44
CA ASN A 277 -12.62 3.71 19.43
C ASN A 277 -12.72 3.04 18.05
N ALA A 278 -11.59 2.90 17.36
CA ALA A 278 -11.50 2.21 16.07
C ALA A 278 -12.19 0.85 16.14
N ALA A 279 -13.04 0.61 15.15
CA ALA A 279 -13.81 -0.62 15.05
C ALA A 279 -13.88 -1.11 13.61
N PHE A 280 -14.09 -2.41 13.52
CA PHE A 280 -14.15 -3.18 12.31
C PHE A 280 -15.42 -4.04 12.36
N TRP A 281 -16.09 -4.24 11.23
CA TRP A 281 -17.28 -5.08 11.18
C TRP A 281 -17.28 -6.05 9.99
N VAL A 282 -17.86 -7.22 10.22
CA VAL A 282 -18.13 -8.27 9.23
C VAL A 282 -19.59 -8.67 9.31
N ASN A 283 -20.25 -8.75 8.16
CA ASN A 283 -21.54 -9.38 8.03
C ASN A 283 -21.39 -10.79 7.46
N VAL A 284 -21.66 -11.82 8.29
CA VAL A 284 -21.58 -13.23 7.91
C VAL A 284 -22.96 -13.70 7.48
N PRO A 285 -23.16 -14.06 6.19
CA PRO A 285 -24.46 -14.48 5.68
C PRO A 285 -25.05 -15.64 6.48
N GLY A 286 -26.29 -15.45 6.95
CA GLY A 286 -27.02 -16.46 7.74
C GLY A 286 -26.65 -16.53 9.23
N ASP A 287 -25.62 -15.81 9.66
CA ASP A 287 -25.15 -15.84 11.05
C ASP A 287 -25.36 -14.49 11.75
N GLY A 288 -24.94 -13.39 11.13
CA GLY A 288 -25.13 -12.04 11.66
C GLY A 288 -23.89 -11.17 11.54
N VAL A 289 -23.85 -10.10 12.35
CA VAL A 289 -22.76 -9.11 12.32
C VAL A 289 -21.81 -9.31 13.48
N TYR A 290 -20.52 -9.37 13.18
CA TYR A 290 -19.42 -9.33 14.13
C TYR A 290 -18.76 -7.96 14.07
N VAL A 291 -18.55 -7.33 15.23
CA VAL A 291 -17.79 -6.09 15.35
C VAL A 291 -16.59 -6.34 16.26
N LEU A 292 -15.40 -6.05 15.77
CA LEU A 292 -14.18 -5.99 16.55
C LEU A 292 -13.87 -4.54 16.85
N SER A 293 -13.71 -4.20 18.12
CA SER A 293 -13.46 -2.84 18.60
C SER A 293 -12.22 -2.77 19.47
N MET A 294 -11.55 -1.62 19.44
CA MET A 294 -10.49 -1.22 20.37
C MET A 294 -11.01 -0.72 21.72
N SER A 295 -12.34 -0.66 21.91
CA SER A 295 -12.99 -0.20 23.14
C SER A 295 -14.17 -1.11 23.52
N PRO A 296 -14.46 -1.28 24.82
CA PRO A 296 -15.57 -2.10 25.28
C PRO A 296 -16.91 -1.58 24.78
N MET A 297 -17.79 -2.51 24.38
CA MET A 297 -19.15 -2.22 23.95
C MET A 297 -20.16 -2.99 24.80
N PRO A 298 -21.40 -2.50 24.96
CA PRO A 298 -22.47 -3.28 25.59
C PRO A 298 -22.66 -4.65 24.93
N ASP A 299 -22.71 -5.71 25.74
CA ASP A 299 -22.79 -7.12 25.34
C ASP A 299 -21.60 -7.67 24.55
N SER A 300 -20.49 -6.92 24.47
CA SER A 300 -19.27 -7.46 23.87
C SER A 300 -18.56 -8.42 24.82
N VAL A 301 -17.91 -9.42 24.23
CA VAL A 301 -16.97 -10.30 24.94
C VAL A 301 -15.56 -9.79 24.74
N GLN A 302 -14.70 -9.98 25.74
CA GLN A 302 -13.29 -9.71 25.59
C GLN A 302 -12.65 -10.78 24.72
N ALA A 303 -11.73 -10.35 23.86
CA ALA A 303 -10.95 -11.21 22.98
C ALA A 303 -9.46 -10.93 23.16
N HIS A 304 -8.67 -11.95 22.86
CA HIS A 304 -7.21 -11.83 22.87
C HIS A 304 -6.70 -11.65 21.46
N ALA A 305 -5.94 -10.58 21.23
CA ALA A 305 -5.26 -10.31 19.99
C ALA A 305 -3.77 -10.61 20.14
N ALA A 306 -3.21 -11.38 19.23
CA ALA A 306 -1.80 -11.70 19.15
C ALA A 306 -1.43 -11.89 17.67
N ASP A 307 -0.38 -11.18 17.23
CA ASP A 307 0.04 -11.15 15.83
C ASP A 307 -1.15 -10.87 14.89
N ASN A 308 -1.37 -11.77 13.94
CA ASN A 308 -2.44 -11.71 12.94
C ASN A 308 -3.72 -12.46 13.37
N ARG A 309 -3.93 -12.68 14.67
CA ARG A 309 -5.04 -13.49 15.19
C ARG A 309 -5.79 -12.78 16.31
N VAL A 310 -7.11 -12.93 16.32
CA VAL A 310 -7.97 -12.57 17.46
C VAL A 310 -8.81 -13.78 17.84
N THR A 311 -8.62 -14.29 19.05
CA THR A 311 -9.36 -15.45 19.58
C THR A 311 -10.38 -15.03 20.63
N PHE A 312 -11.58 -15.60 20.56
CA PHE A 312 -12.67 -15.26 21.45
C PHE A 312 -13.72 -16.38 21.54
N GLU A 313 -14.54 -16.34 22.59
CA GLU A 313 -15.64 -17.29 22.78
C GLU A 313 -16.99 -16.58 22.87
N ILE A 314 -17.98 -17.12 22.16
CA ILE A 314 -19.37 -16.65 22.22
C ILE A 314 -20.28 -17.87 22.35
N GLY A 315 -21.06 -17.91 23.43
CA GLY A 315 -22.01 -19.01 23.68
C GLY A 315 -21.32 -20.38 23.80
N GLY A 316 -20.14 -20.43 24.44
CA GLY A 316 -19.37 -21.67 24.62
C GLY A 316 -18.73 -22.23 23.33
N ARG A 317 -18.71 -21.44 22.25
CA ARG A 317 -18.04 -21.80 20.99
C ARG A 317 -16.83 -20.91 20.77
N SER A 318 -15.72 -21.53 20.37
CA SER A 318 -14.48 -20.84 20.02
C SER A 318 -14.53 -20.27 18.61
N TYR A 319 -14.07 -19.03 18.48
CA TYR A 319 -13.94 -18.30 17.22
C TYR A 319 -12.54 -17.71 17.09
N GLN A 320 -12.14 -17.48 15.85
CA GLN A 320 -10.88 -16.82 15.56
C GLN A 320 -10.98 -15.97 14.30
N PHE A 321 -10.60 -14.70 14.39
CA PHE A 321 -10.20 -13.94 13.20
C PHE A 321 -8.74 -14.25 12.87
N VAL A 322 -8.46 -14.50 11.60
CA VAL A 322 -7.11 -14.63 11.04
C VAL A 322 -6.98 -13.64 9.90
N THR A 323 -5.91 -12.85 9.90
CA THR A 323 -5.63 -11.84 8.87
C THR A 323 -4.27 -12.10 8.21
N GLY A 324 -4.02 -11.44 7.08
CA GLY A 324 -2.72 -11.48 6.41
C GLY A 324 -1.62 -10.72 7.15
N ALA A 325 -1.97 -9.91 8.16
CA ALA A 325 -1.07 -8.98 8.87
C ALA A 325 -1.46 -8.86 10.36
N PRO A 326 -0.56 -8.36 11.23
CA PRO A 326 -0.93 -7.99 12.60
C PRO A 326 -2.12 -7.03 12.66
N ILE A 327 -3.07 -7.33 13.56
CA ILE A 327 -4.39 -6.65 13.61
C ILE A 327 -4.32 -5.34 14.39
N THR A 328 -3.67 -5.38 15.56
CA THR A 328 -3.48 -4.26 16.48
C THR A 328 -2.28 -4.53 17.40
N ARG A 329 -1.73 -3.49 18.06
CA ARG A 329 -0.76 -3.65 19.15
C ARG A 329 -1.41 -3.94 20.50
N ALA A 330 -2.72 -3.76 20.62
CA ALA A 330 -3.42 -4.05 21.85
C ALA A 330 -3.59 -5.57 22.03
N GLU A 331 -3.17 -6.11 23.17
CA GLU A 331 -3.39 -7.53 23.50
C GLU A 331 -4.87 -7.89 23.70
N LYS A 332 -5.71 -6.88 23.95
CA LYS A 332 -7.12 -6.99 24.31
C LYS A 332 -7.97 -6.17 23.37
N VAL A 333 -8.95 -6.82 22.77
CA VAL A 333 -9.99 -6.19 21.94
C VAL A 333 -11.36 -6.69 22.36
N TRP A 334 -12.42 -6.11 21.81
CA TRP A 334 -13.80 -6.44 22.18
C TRP A 334 -14.60 -6.88 20.97
N ILE A 335 -15.27 -8.02 21.10
CA ILE A 335 -16.10 -8.59 20.03
C ILE A 335 -17.56 -8.49 20.40
N LEU A 336 -18.33 -7.81 19.57
CA LEU A 336 -19.78 -7.81 19.61
C LEU A 336 -20.32 -8.70 18.49
N HIS A 337 -21.18 -9.66 18.83
CA HIS A 337 -21.92 -10.44 17.85
C HIS A 337 -23.42 -10.13 17.95
N ARG A 338 -24.03 -9.82 16.81
CA ARG A 338 -25.48 -9.62 16.66
C ARG A 338 -26.04 -10.67 15.70
N ALA A 339 -26.49 -11.77 16.27
CA ALA A 339 -27.05 -12.88 15.50
C ALA A 339 -28.28 -12.43 14.68
N GLY A 340 -28.33 -12.81 13.41
CA GLY A 340 -29.44 -12.49 12.49
C GLY A 340 -29.56 -11.01 12.09
N ALA A 341 -28.73 -10.12 12.64
CA ALA A 341 -28.75 -8.72 12.26
C ALA A 341 -28.28 -8.54 10.81
N LYS A 342 -28.99 -7.71 10.05
CA LYS A 342 -28.50 -7.19 8.76
C LYS A 342 -27.79 -5.87 9.03
N PHE A 343 -26.59 -5.74 8.50
CA PHE A 343 -25.87 -4.47 8.58
C PHE A 343 -26.53 -3.46 7.62
N PRO A 344 -26.83 -2.22 8.05
CA PRO A 344 -27.55 -1.24 7.22
C PRO A 344 -26.69 -0.69 6.08
N MET A 345 -25.37 -0.86 6.13
CA MET A 345 -24.50 -0.51 5.00
C MET A 345 -24.45 -1.67 3.99
N ASN A 346 -24.57 -1.34 2.70
CA ASN A 346 -24.38 -2.27 1.59
C ASN A 346 -22.90 -2.69 1.52
N GLY A 347 -22.50 -3.63 2.37
CA GLY A 347 -21.15 -4.14 2.43
C GLY A 347 -21.09 -5.40 3.30
N VAL A 348 -20.13 -6.25 2.99
CA VAL A 348 -19.85 -7.48 3.76
C VAL A 348 -18.81 -7.22 4.85
N PHE A 349 -18.02 -6.15 4.69
CA PHE A 349 -16.81 -5.87 5.45
C PHE A 349 -16.52 -4.35 5.42
N GLY A 350 -16.06 -3.76 6.53
CA GLY A 350 -15.62 -2.36 6.56
C GLY A 350 -15.08 -1.91 7.92
N SER A 351 -14.56 -0.68 7.99
CA SER A 351 -14.06 -0.06 9.23
C SER A 351 -14.83 1.22 9.60
N GLY A 352 -14.68 1.65 10.86
CA GLY A 352 -15.29 2.85 11.42
C GLY A 352 -14.87 3.09 12.87
N SER A 353 -15.76 3.73 13.63
CA SER A 353 -15.68 3.89 15.09
C SER A 353 -16.83 3.12 15.74
N SER A 354 -16.61 2.51 16.91
CA SER A 354 -17.66 1.80 17.65
C SER A 354 -18.85 2.71 17.98
N ASP A 355 -18.60 4.00 18.21
CA ASP A 355 -19.64 4.98 18.55
C ASP A 355 -20.58 5.23 17.37
N GLY A 356 -20.05 5.16 16.14
CA GLY A 356 -20.86 5.26 14.92
C GLY A 356 -21.58 3.95 14.57
N LEU A 357 -20.99 2.79 14.91
CA LEU A 357 -21.54 1.47 14.58
C LEU A 357 -22.63 1.01 15.56
N LEU A 358 -22.49 1.31 16.85
CA LEU A 358 -23.40 0.84 17.89
C LEU A 358 -24.86 1.26 17.67
N PRO A 359 -25.19 2.53 17.36
CA PRO A 359 -26.56 2.95 17.11
C PRO A 359 -27.19 2.21 15.93
N LEU A 360 -26.40 1.97 14.87
CA LEU A 360 -26.84 1.25 13.67
C LEU A 360 -27.20 -0.21 13.97
N LEU A 361 -26.50 -0.83 14.91
CA LEU A 361 -26.75 -2.21 15.34
C LEU A 361 -27.89 -2.33 16.34
N GLN A 362 -28.19 -1.26 17.09
CA GLN A 362 -29.31 -1.24 18.05
C GLN A 362 -30.65 -0.96 17.39
N ALA A 363 -30.68 -0.21 16.27
CA ALA A 363 -31.90 0.12 15.55
C ALA A 363 -32.60 -1.09 14.88
N ASN A 364 -31.87 -2.22 14.72
CA ASN A 364 -32.34 -3.42 14.02
C ASN A 364 -32.62 -4.61 14.98
N LYS A 365 -33.03 -4.35 16.23
CA LYS A 365 -33.45 -5.40 17.18
C LYS A 365 -34.86 -5.91 16.90
#